data_AF-A0A8T2U067-F1
#
_entry.id   AF-A0A8T2U067-F1
#
_cell.length_a   1.000
_cell.length_b   1.000
_cell.length_c   1.000
_cell.angle_alpha   90.00
_cell.angle_beta   90.00
_cell.angle_gamma   90.00
#
_symmetry.space_group_name_H-M   'P 1'
#
loop_
_entity.id
_entity.type
_entity.pdbx_description
1 polymer ?
#
loop_
_entity_poly.entity_id
_entity_poly.type
_entity_poly.pdbx_seq_one_letter_code
_entity_poly.pdbx_strand_id
1 'polypeptide(L)'
;MFASLAAPRTPNGDAPFVSSLELRPLLSKFASSILMSETNRIFSPARHANLGVLPSVEPTFTRYPDDQFDRLWLNVAAEPRNVKVTESPIDKVTKETPPVKVLQSSLIGEPDILLPYQGLDPHGVYFVEFHFAEIDPAVNASGRRSFNIYANGDLQNTDGAIDVFGTVGANAALTQYFVVTPTHAGDINFSFTVTNTSLFPACLAGAELFNVQSHTDITESDLRNRIEEIKLGLGLSSYTGDPCLPSGFGYNWLNCSNAQISAIYLSNYHTGGTIPSAISAVSSITKIYMNGNELQGGIPDLSSLIYLEVLNLQNKNLSGTIPAALLQRKHATLLDFECAYF
;
A
#
# COMPACT_ATOMS: atom_id res chain seq x y z
N MET A 1 12.77 20.99 -2.74
CA MET A 1 12.71 19.94 -3.78
C MET A 1 11.38 20.13 -4.49
N PHE A 2 11.37 20.37 -5.80
CA PHE A 2 10.13 20.51 -6.57
C PHE A 2 9.91 19.21 -7.34
N ALA A 3 8.78 18.54 -7.11
CA ALA A 3 8.35 17.41 -7.91
C ALA A 3 7.34 17.90 -8.96
N SER A 4 7.56 17.56 -10.22
CA SER A 4 6.61 17.82 -11.31
C SER A 4 6.00 16.50 -11.73
N LEU A 5 4.67 16.41 -11.70
CA LEU A 5 3.92 15.26 -12.18
C LEU A 5 3.24 15.63 -13.50
N ALA A 6 3.48 14.86 -14.55
CA ALA A 6 2.77 14.97 -15.82
C ALA A 6 1.97 13.68 -16.06
N ALA A 7 0.68 13.83 -16.33
CA ALA A 7 -0.18 12.73 -16.73
C ALA A 7 -0.51 12.92 -18.23
N PRO A 8 0.10 12.12 -19.13
CA PRO A 8 -0.20 12.20 -20.56
C PRO A 8 -1.55 11.52 -20.88
N ARG A 9 -2.20 11.97 -21.96
CA ARG A 9 -3.45 11.34 -22.45
C ARG A 9 -3.21 9.90 -22.90
N THR A 10 -4.25 9.07 -22.85
CA THR A 10 -4.18 7.74 -23.46
C THR A 10 -4.02 7.85 -24.99
N PRO A 11 -3.58 6.79 -25.69
CA PRO A 11 -3.51 6.78 -27.16
C PRO A 11 -4.84 7.07 -27.85
N ASN A 12 -5.96 6.84 -27.16
CA ASN A 12 -7.32 7.10 -27.65
C ASN A 12 -7.82 8.52 -27.35
N GLY A 13 -6.98 9.35 -26.71
CA GLY A 13 -7.29 10.74 -26.39
C GLY A 13 -7.97 10.97 -25.05
N ASP A 14 -8.14 9.93 -24.23
CA ASP A 14 -8.78 10.04 -22.92
C ASP A 14 -7.94 10.91 -21.97
N ALA A 15 -8.61 11.74 -21.19
CA ALA A 15 -7.96 12.54 -20.17
C ALA A 15 -7.53 11.63 -19.02
N PRO A 16 -6.26 11.68 -18.58
CA PRO A 16 -5.85 10.93 -17.41
C PRO A 16 -6.49 11.57 -16.17
N PHE A 17 -6.94 10.73 -15.27
CA PHE A 17 -7.49 11.16 -13.99
C PHE A 17 -6.63 10.60 -12.85
N VAL A 18 -6.31 11.47 -11.89
CA VAL A 18 -5.64 11.10 -10.64
C VAL A 18 -6.58 11.53 -9.52
N SER A 19 -7.17 10.56 -8.81
CA SER A 19 -8.08 10.82 -7.70
C SER A 19 -7.37 11.39 -6.48
N SER A 20 -6.16 10.92 -6.21
CA SER A 20 -5.32 11.35 -5.11
C SER A 20 -3.86 11.10 -5.44
N LEU A 21 -3.00 12.01 -4.99
CA LEU A 21 -1.55 11.87 -5.04
C LEU A 21 -1.04 12.07 -3.63
N GLU A 22 -0.30 11.09 -3.12
CA GLU A 22 0.35 11.18 -1.83
C GLU A 22 1.86 11.24 -2.02
N LEU A 23 2.48 12.27 -1.44
CA LEU A 23 3.93 12.46 -1.45
C LEU A 23 4.41 12.46 -0.01
N ARG A 24 5.15 11.42 0.38
CA ARG A 24 5.77 11.30 1.69
C ARG A 24 7.29 11.40 1.57
N PRO A 25 7.96 12.27 2.36
CA PRO A 25 9.41 12.28 2.42
C PRO A 25 9.94 10.97 3.01
N LEU A 26 10.90 10.33 2.33
CA LEU A 26 11.67 9.23 2.91
C LEU A 26 12.82 9.79 3.75
N LEU A 27 12.99 9.27 4.96
CA LEU A 27 14.02 9.64 5.93
C LEU A 27 15.33 8.87 5.70
N SER A 28 16.01 9.16 4.58
CA SER A 28 17.42 8.85 4.29
C SER A 28 18.11 7.56 4.81
N LYS A 29 17.44 6.42 5.06
CA LYS A 29 18.13 5.11 5.25
C LYS A 29 18.59 4.53 3.92
N PHE A 30 17.84 4.80 2.84
CA PHE A 30 18.26 4.47 1.48
C PHE A 30 19.58 5.15 1.11
N ALA A 31 19.88 6.32 1.68
CA ALA A 31 21.05 7.14 1.34
C ALA A 31 22.38 6.58 1.85
N SER A 32 22.37 5.67 2.84
CA SER A 32 23.59 5.06 3.39
C SER A 32 23.94 3.70 2.79
N SER A 33 23.03 3.09 2.00
CA SER A 33 23.36 1.87 1.26
C SER A 33 24.05 2.25 -0.06
N ILE A 34 25.05 1.46 -0.47
CA ILE A 34 25.97 1.71 -1.60
C ILE A 34 25.26 2.10 -2.91
N LEU A 35 23.98 1.73 -3.08
CA LEU A 35 23.14 2.03 -4.23
C LEU A 35 22.70 3.51 -4.38
N MET A 36 22.71 4.31 -3.31
CA MET A 36 22.34 5.74 -3.39
C MET A 36 23.54 6.69 -3.55
N SER A 37 24.77 6.17 -3.65
CA SER A 37 25.89 6.99 -4.12
C SER A 37 25.65 7.54 -5.54
N GLU A 38 24.74 6.92 -6.30
CA GLU A 38 24.24 7.39 -7.59
C GLU A 38 22.87 8.04 -7.42
N THR A 39 22.78 9.36 -7.60
CA THR A 39 21.58 10.20 -7.38
C THR A 39 20.41 9.94 -8.35
N ASN A 40 20.49 8.92 -9.20
CA ASN A 40 19.61 8.69 -10.35
C ASN A 40 18.93 7.31 -10.32
N ARG A 41 18.59 6.79 -9.14
CA ARG A 41 17.87 5.50 -9.04
C ARG A 41 16.44 5.72 -8.55
N ILE A 42 15.49 5.04 -9.18
CA ILE A 42 14.08 4.99 -8.78
C ILE A 42 13.83 3.60 -8.19
N PHE A 43 13.36 3.59 -6.94
CA PHE A 43 12.89 2.40 -6.28
C PHE A 43 11.39 2.33 -6.44
N SER A 44 10.93 1.30 -7.13
CA SER A 44 9.52 1.06 -7.34
C SER A 44 9.12 -0.14 -6.46
N PRO A 45 8.22 0.03 -5.48
CA PRO A 45 7.84 -1.07 -4.61
C PRO A 45 7.22 -2.18 -5.45
N ALA A 46 7.77 -3.38 -5.31
CA ALA A 46 7.26 -4.57 -5.97
C ALA A 46 6.30 -5.29 -5.02
N ARG A 47 6.71 -5.59 -3.78
CA ARG A 47 5.88 -6.29 -2.78
C ARG A 47 6.30 -5.95 -1.34
N HIS A 48 5.33 -5.86 -0.41
CA HIS A 48 5.57 -5.90 1.03
C HIS A 48 4.82 -7.10 1.63
N ALA A 49 5.50 -7.91 2.42
CA ALA A 49 4.97 -9.14 3.00
C ALA A 49 5.09 -9.12 4.52
N ASN A 50 3.97 -9.31 5.19
CA ASN A 50 3.89 -9.61 6.62
C ASN A 50 3.87 -11.13 6.78
N LEU A 51 4.89 -11.67 7.43
CA LEU A 51 5.12 -13.11 7.56
C LEU A 51 4.80 -13.58 8.98
N GLY A 52 4.39 -14.85 9.09
CA GLY A 52 3.99 -15.42 10.38
C GLY A 52 2.56 -15.06 10.77
N VAL A 53 1.66 -14.95 9.79
CA VAL A 53 0.24 -14.73 10.04
C VAL A 53 -0.48 -16.08 10.14
N LEU A 54 -1.41 -16.22 11.08
CA LEU A 54 -2.23 -17.43 11.17
C LEU A 54 -3.17 -17.53 9.96
N PRO A 55 -3.52 -18.74 9.49
CA PRO A 55 -4.33 -18.92 8.30
C PRO A 55 -5.68 -18.21 8.40
N SER A 56 -5.97 -17.34 7.44
CA SER A 56 -7.29 -16.79 7.16
C SER A 56 -7.85 -17.38 5.86
N VAL A 57 -9.16 -17.24 5.63
CA VAL A 57 -9.86 -17.82 4.47
C VAL A 57 -9.33 -17.29 3.13
N GLU A 58 -8.75 -16.08 3.11
CA GLU A 58 -8.14 -15.47 1.92
C GLU A 58 -6.84 -14.73 2.31
N PRO A 59 -5.87 -14.56 1.37
CA PRO A 59 -4.76 -13.64 1.57
C PRO A 59 -5.31 -12.23 1.74
N THR A 60 -5.00 -11.62 2.88
CA THR A 60 -5.50 -10.29 3.23
C THR A 60 -4.39 -9.26 3.08
N PHE A 61 -4.75 -8.09 2.57
CA PHE A 61 -3.87 -6.92 2.61
C PHE A 61 -4.23 -6.07 3.82
N THR A 62 -3.23 -5.60 4.55
CA THR A 62 -3.42 -4.79 5.76
C THR A 62 -2.64 -3.49 5.67
N ARG A 63 -3.31 -2.37 5.98
CA ARG A 63 -2.67 -1.09 6.30
C ARG A 63 -2.58 -0.99 7.82
N TYR A 64 -1.40 -0.67 8.34
CA TYR A 64 -1.21 -0.52 9.78
C TYR A 64 -1.27 0.95 10.16
N PRO A 65 -2.06 1.33 11.17
CA PRO A 65 -2.19 2.73 11.59
C PRO A 65 -0.87 3.38 12.02
N ASP A 66 0.10 2.60 12.50
CA ASP A 66 1.44 3.06 12.88
C ASP A 66 2.47 3.04 11.74
N ASP A 67 2.06 2.68 10.51
CA ASP A 67 2.93 2.76 9.34
C ASP A 67 3.03 4.22 8.86
N GLN A 68 4.18 4.85 9.13
CA GLN A 68 4.44 6.24 8.73
C GLN A 68 4.46 6.43 7.21
N PHE A 69 4.57 5.35 6.44
CA PHE A 69 4.51 5.37 4.97
C PHE A 69 3.19 4.84 4.42
N ASP A 70 2.27 4.42 5.30
CA ASP A 70 0.96 3.85 4.94
C ASP A 70 1.10 2.81 3.82
N ARG A 71 2.05 1.87 4.03
CA ARG A 71 2.28 0.78 3.09
C ARG A 71 1.16 -0.23 3.22
N LEU A 72 0.83 -0.83 2.09
CA LEU A 72 -0.05 -2.00 2.05
C LEU A 72 0.80 -3.26 2.19
N TRP A 73 0.51 -4.07 3.22
CA TRP A 73 1.23 -5.30 3.53
C TRP A 73 0.39 -6.52 3.17
N LEU A 74 0.95 -7.44 2.40
CA LEU A 74 0.35 -8.75 2.12
C LEU A 74 0.57 -9.68 3.31
N ASN A 75 -0.49 -10.20 3.92
CA ASN A 75 -0.39 -11.21 4.96
C ASN A 75 -0.13 -12.57 4.33
N VAL A 76 1.05 -13.13 4.59
CA VAL A 76 1.42 -14.48 4.15
C VAL A 76 1.15 -15.44 5.29
N ALA A 77 0.08 -16.22 5.13
CA ALA A 77 -0.33 -17.21 6.10
C ALA A 77 0.66 -18.38 6.17
N ALA A 78 0.84 -18.92 7.37
CA ALA A 78 1.59 -20.15 7.60
C ALA A 78 0.87 -21.06 8.60
N GLU A 79 1.20 -22.35 8.58
CA GLU A 79 0.69 -23.31 9.54
C GLU A 79 0.97 -22.84 10.98
N PRO A 80 0.03 -23.01 11.93
CA PRO A 80 0.18 -22.49 13.30
C PRO A 80 1.47 -22.90 14.01
N ARG A 81 2.00 -24.09 13.70
CA ARG A 81 3.28 -24.59 14.25
C ARG A 81 4.51 -23.82 13.74
N ASN A 82 4.41 -23.16 12.59
CA ASN A 82 5.47 -22.37 11.96
C ASN A 82 5.32 -20.87 12.27
N VAL A 83 4.46 -20.51 13.22
CA VAL A 83 4.16 -19.12 13.54
C VAL A 83 4.53 -18.84 14.99
N LYS A 84 5.30 -17.77 15.21
CA LYS A 84 5.47 -17.15 16.52
C LYS A 84 4.86 -15.76 16.53
N VAL A 85 4.18 -15.45 17.63
CA VAL A 85 3.58 -14.14 17.88
C VAL A 85 3.90 -13.68 19.30
N THR A 86 4.00 -12.37 19.48
CA THR A 86 4.17 -11.71 20.78
C THR A 86 3.32 -10.44 20.85
N GLU A 87 2.86 -10.10 22.06
CA GLU A 87 2.27 -8.77 22.33
C GLU A 87 3.28 -7.81 22.97
N SER A 88 4.51 -8.27 23.19
CA SER A 88 5.58 -7.42 23.74
C SER A 88 5.93 -6.32 22.75
N PRO A 89 6.25 -5.10 23.22
CA PRO A 89 6.70 -4.04 22.34
C PRO A 89 7.98 -4.46 21.61
N ILE A 90 8.14 -4.03 20.36
CA ILE A 90 9.37 -4.25 19.59
C ILE A 90 10.13 -2.93 19.50
N ASP A 91 11.37 -2.94 19.97
CA ASP A 91 12.27 -1.80 19.89
C ASP A 91 12.74 -1.61 18.44
N LYS A 92 12.33 -0.51 17.83
CA LYS A 92 12.70 -0.14 16.46
C LYS A 92 14.00 0.66 16.46
N VAL A 93 15.01 0.16 15.76
CA VAL A 93 16.31 0.82 15.62
C VAL A 93 16.24 2.05 14.72
N THR A 94 15.34 2.06 13.72
CA THR A 94 15.16 3.18 12.79
C THR A 94 13.68 3.52 12.58
N LYS A 95 13.40 4.76 12.17
CA LYS A 95 12.02 5.20 11.83
C LYS A 95 11.47 4.53 10.57
N GLU A 96 12.32 3.94 9.75
CA GLU A 96 11.97 3.33 8.46
C GLU A 96 11.74 1.82 8.54
N THR A 97 11.69 1.25 9.74
CA THR A 97 11.30 -0.16 9.93
C THR A 97 9.81 -0.39 9.64
N PRO A 98 9.38 -1.64 9.39
CA PRO A 98 7.97 -2.00 9.30
C PRO A 98 7.13 -1.59 10.52
N PRO A 99 5.80 -1.62 10.41
CA PRO A 99 4.88 -1.49 11.55
C PRO A 99 5.23 -2.45 12.69
N VAL A 100 4.96 -2.06 13.94
CA VAL A 100 5.29 -2.92 15.11
C VAL A 100 4.60 -4.27 14.98
N LYS A 101 3.35 -4.27 14.48
CA LYS A 101 2.55 -5.48 14.31
C LYS A 101 3.16 -6.48 13.31
N VAL A 102 3.89 -6.01 12.29
CA VAL A 102 4.65 -6.90 11.39
C VAL A 102 5.80 -7.58 12.13
N LEU A 103 6.49 -6.84 13.01
CA LEU A 103 7.62 -7.37 13.78
C LEU A 103 7.19 -8.24 14.99
N GLN A 104 5.92 -8.16 15.38
CA GLN A 104 5.34 -8.97 16.45
C GLN A 104 4.91 -10.37 16.00
N SER A 105 4.95 -10.65 14.69
CA SER A 105 4.77 -11.97 14.11
C SER A 105 6.04 -12.43 13.40
N SER A 106 6.33 -13.73 13.46
CA SER A 106 7.44 -14.32 12.73
C SER A 106 7.05 -15.67 12.17
N LEU A 107 7.37 -15.87 10.90
CA LEU A 107 7.46 -17.19 10.30
C LEU A 107 8.69 -17.89 10.88
N ILE A 108 8.56 -19.17 11.22
CA ILE A 108 9.61 -20.07 11.69
C ILE A 108 9.78 -21.17 10.65
N GLY A 109 11.03 -21.42 10.22
CA GLY A 109 11.36 -22.43 9.21
C GLY A 109 11.17 -23.87 9.71
N GLU A 110 10.73 -24.78 8.85
CA GLU A 110 10.69 -26.23 9.15
C GLU A 110 10.87 -27.01 7.83
N PRO A 111 12.11 -27.36 7.39
CA PRO A 111 13.41 -27.05 8.00
C PRO A 111 13.94 -25.64 7.68
N ASP A 112 13.55 -25.10 6.52
CA ASP A 112 13.99 -23.81 5.99
C ASP A 112 12.77 -22.93 5.70
N ILE A 113 12.97 -21.61 5.61
CA ILE A 113 11.98 -20.71 5.03
C ILE A 113 12.28 -20.58 3.54
N LEU A 114 11.27 -20.80 2.69
CA LEU A 114 11.35 -20.59 1.24
C LEU A 114 10.41 -19.46 0.84
N LEU A 115 10.94 -18.45 0.15
CA LEU A 115 10.17 -17.30 -0.33
C LEU A 115 10.41 -17.10 -1.83
N PRO A 116 9.56 -17.71 -2.69
CA PRO A 116 9.62 -17.49 -4.12
C PRO A 116 8.95 -16.17 -4.51
N TYR A 117 9.63 -15.38 -5.31
CA TYR A 117 9.06 -14.27 -6.07
C TYR A 117 9.05 -14.65 -7.53
N GLN A 118 7.87 -14.56 -8.17
CA GLN A 118 7.66 -14.92 -9.57
C GLN A 118 7.10 -13.75 -10.36
N GLY A 119 7.26 -13.81 -11.68
CA GLY A 119 6.75 -12.80 -12.61
C GLY A 119 7.48 -11.46 -12.50
N LEU A 120 8.77 -11.51 -12.14
CA LEU A 120 9.64 -10.34 -12.14
C LEU A 120 10.26 -10.14 -13.52
N ASP A 121 10.59 -8.90 -13.87
CA ASP A 121 11.41 -8.60 -15.05
C ASP A 121 12.78 -9.32 -14.95
N PRO A 122 13.11 -10.29 -15.84
CA PRO A 122 14.38 -11.03 -15.80
C PRO A 122 15.62 -10.16 -15.99
N HIS A 123 15.47 -8.95 -16.54
CA HIS A 123 16.55 -7.99 -16.73
C HIS A 123 16.61 -6.92 -15.63
N GLY A 124 15.66 -6.96 -14.69
CA GLY A 124 15.59 -6.02 -13.59
C GLY A 124 16.62 -6.28 -12.50
N VAL A 125 16.99 -5.22 -11.79
CA VAL A 125 17.76 -5.30 -10.55
C VAL A 125 16.81 -5.08 -9.39
N TYR A 126 16.86 -5.94 -8.38
CA TYR A 126 15.97 -5.87 -7.24
C TYR A 126 16.74 -5.64 -5.95
N PHE A 127 16.16 -4.81 -5.10
CA PHE A 127 16.60 -4.55 -3.75
C PHE A 127 15.60 -5.20 -2.80
N VAL A 128 16.07 -6.02 -1.89
CA VAL A 128 15.23 -6.69 -0.89
C VAL A 128 15.63 -6.26 0.51
N GLU A 129 14.64 -6.00 1.37
CA GLU A 129 14.80 -5.88 2.81
C GLU A 129 14.13 -7.05 3.50
N PHE A 130 14.84 -7.70 4.41
CA PHE A 130 14.31 -8.71 5.31
C PHE A 130 14.31 -8.17 6.73
N HIS A 131 13.17 -8.32 7.39
CA HIS A 131 12.94 -7.80 8.73
C HIS A 131 12.78 -8.94 9.72
N PHE A 132 13.50 -8.82 10.81
CA PHE A 132 13.57 -9.81 11.87
C PHE A 132 13.31 -9.14 13.22
N ALA A 133 12.74 -9.91 14.14
CA ALA A 133 12.76 -9.62 15.57
C ALA A 133 12.84 -10.95 16.30
N GLU A 134 13.73 -11.06 17.29
CA GLU A 134 13.75 -12.27 18.13
C GLU A 134 12.66 -12.16 19.19
N ILE A 135 11.55 -12.83 18.92
CA ILE A 135 10.34 -12.80 19.77
C ILE A 135 10.13 -14.11 20.53
N ASP A 136 10.96 -15.14 20.29
CA ASP A 136 10.86 -16.41 21.01
C ASP A 136 11.64 -16.32 22.33
N PRO A 137 10.98 -16.39 23.51
CA PRO A 137 11.67 -16.34 24.80
C PRO A 137 12.63 -17.52 25.02
N ALA A 138 12.54 -18.60 24.24
CA ALA A 138 13.47 -19.73 24.30
C ALA A 138 14.84 -19.44 23.64
N VAL A 139 14.90 -18.42 22.77
CA VAL A 139 16.13 -17.89 22.17
C VAL A 139 16.62 -16.75 23.07
N ASN A 140 17.31 -17.11 24.14
CA ASN A 140 17.67 -16.21 25.24
C ASN A 140 19.17 -15.93 25.36
N ALA A 141 19.95 -16.30 24.35
CA ALA A 141 21.39 -16.06 24.26
C ALA A 141 21.82 -16.03 22.80
N SER A 142 22.95 -15.36 22.52
CA SER A 142 23.58 -15.39 21.20
C SER A 142 23.97 -16.82 20.81
N GLY A 143 23.92 -17.12 19.51
CA GLY A 143 24.27 -18.40 18.90
C GLY A 143 23.18 -19.46 18.99
N ARG A 144 22.05 -19.18 19.65
CA ARG A 144 20.93 -20.13 19.81
C ARG A 144 20.16 -20.31 18.51
N ARG A 145 19.90 -19.22 17.79
CA ARG A 145 19.33 -19.21 16.44
C ARG A 145 20.33 -18.56 15.50
N SER A 146 20.80 -19.30 14.51
CA SER A 146 21.77 -18.82 13.54
C SER A 146 21.53 -19.43 12.18
N PHE A 147 21.36 -18.60 11.15
CA PHE A 147 21.01 -19.04 9.79
C PHE A 147 21.63 -18.14 8.71
N ASN A 148 21.76 -18.69 7.51
CA ASN A 148 22.23 -18.01 6.32
C ASN A 148 21.06 -17.72 5.38
N ILE A 149 21.20 -16.66 4.60
CA ILE A 149 20.23 -16.26 3.57
C ILE A 149 20.86 -16.55 2.21
N TYR A 150 20.14 -17.29 1.38
CA TYR A 150 20.52 -17.55 0.00
C TYR A 150 19.49 -16.95 -0.94
N ALA A 151 19.95 -16.46 -2.09
CA ALA A 151 19.11 -16.07 -3.20
C ALA A 151 19.53 -16.87 -4.42
N ASN A 152 18.61 -17.62 -5.02
CA ASN A 152 18.89 -18.50 -6.16
C ASN A 152 20.03 -19.50 -5.92
N GLY A 153 20.26 -19.88 -4.65
CA GLY A 153 21.33 -20.77 -4.22
C GLY A 153 22.64 -20.08 -3.80
N ASP A 154 22.78 -18.77 -4.07
CA ASP A 154 23.98 -18.01 -3.71
C ASP A 154 23.86 -17.37 -2.33
N LEU A 155 24.89 -17.54 -1.48
CA LEU A 155 24.96 -16.97 -0.14
C LEU A 155 24.99 -15.44 -0.19
N GLN A 156 24.09 -14.78 0.54
CA GLN A 156 23.92 -13.33 0.50
C GLN A 156 24.58 -12.60 1.66
N ASN A 157 24.55 -13.15 2.87
CA ASN A 157 25.15 -12.52 4.04
C ASN A 157 26.69 -12.64 4.03
N THR A 158 27.40 -11.50 4.05
CA THR A 158 28.87 -11.44 3.99
C THR A 158 29.56 -11.39 5.35
N ASP A 159 28.85 -10.91 6.39
CA ASP A 159 29.41 -10.63 7.72
C ASP A 159 29.17 -11.79 8.72
N GLY A 160 29.02 -13.01 8.19
CA GLY A 160 28.67 -14.20 8.96
C GLY A 160 27.17 -14.47 9.00
N ALA A 161 26.79 -15.57 9.66
CA ALA A 161 25.41 -16.01 9.78
C ALA A 161 24.58 -15.03 10.63
N ILE A 162 23.29 -14.94 10.32
CA ILE A 162 22.34 -14.06 11.01
C ILE A 162 21.99 -14.64 12.38
N ASP A 163 22.36 -13.91 13.44
CA ASP A 163 21.92 -14.13 14.82
C ASP A 163 21.23 -12.87 15.33
N VAL A 164 19.90 -12.87 15.29
CA VAL A 164 19.08 -11.70 15.63
C VAL A 164 19.27 -11.33 17.11
N PHE A 165 19.19 -12.31 18.02
CA PHE A 165 19.41 -12.08 19.45
C PHE A 165 20.83 -11.58 19.73
N GLY A 166 21.84 -12.20 19.11
CA GLY A 166 23.23 -11.79 19.27
C GLY A 166 23.51 -10.37 18.76
N THR A 167 22.76 -9.92 17.75
CA THR A 167 22.97 -8.60 17.13
C THR A 167 22.21 -7.49 17.85
N VAL A 168 20.93 -7.70 18.17
CA VAL A 168 20.04 -6.65 18.70
C VAL A 168 19.34 -7.00 20.02
N GLY A 169 19.46 -8.25 20.49
CA GLY A 169 18.76 -8.75 21.67
C GLY A 169 17.33 -9.22 21.39
N ALA A 170 16.59 -9.52 22.46
CA ALA A 170 15.19 -9.91 22.38
C ALA A 170 14.28 -8.71 22.13
N ASN A 171 13.19 -8.92 21.38
CA ASN A 171 12.18 -7.91 21.05
C ASN A 171 12.75 -6.62 20.44
N ALA A 172 13.83 -6.73 19.67
CA ALA A 172 14.41 -5.61 18.94
C ALA A 172 14.46 -5.93 17.43
N ALA A 173 14.25 -4.91 16.61
CA ALA A 173 14.20 -5.05 15.17
C ALA A 173 15.61 -5.11 14.55
N LEU A 174 15.84 -6.12 13.71
CA LEU A 174 16.99 -6.20 12.82
C LEU A 174 16.50 -6.20 11.38
N THR A 175 17.11 -5.37 10.53
CA THR A 175 16.85 -5.39 9.09
C THR A 175 18.14 -5.74 8.36
N GLN A 176 18.06 -6.69 7.43
CA GLN A 176 19.12 -7.00 6.47
C GLN A 176 18.64 -6.65 5.07
N TYR A 177 19.55 -6.24 4.19
CA TYR A 177 19.21 -5.87 2.83
C TYR A 177 20.20 -6.44 1.83
N PHE A 178 19.70 -6.75 0.62
CA PHE A 178 20.50 -7.37 -0.43
C PHE A 178 20.09 -6.84 -1.81
N VAL A 179 21.04 -6.88 -2.75
CA VAL A 179 20.78 -6.61 -4.16
C VAL A 179 20.83 -7.93 -4.90
N VAL A 180 19.77 -8.25 -5.62
CA VAL A 180 19.59 -9.55 -6.27
C VAL A 180 19.07 -9.34 -7.69
N THR A 181 19.44 -10.27 -8.57
CA THR A 181 18.92 -10.34 -9.94
C THR A 181 18.06 -11.59 -10.09
N PRO A 182 16.92 -11.52 -10.79
CA PRO A 182 16.12 -12.70 -11.08
C PRO A 182 16.87 -13.69 -11.96
N THR A 183 16.38 -14.93 -11.95
CA THR A 183 16.74 -15.92 -12.97
C THR A 183 16.19 -15.50 -14.33
N HIS A 184 16.62 -16.18 -15.40
CA HIS A 184 16.08 -15.98 -16.75
C HIS A 184 14.56 -16.18 -16.85
N ALA A 185 13.96 -16.93 -15.92
CA ALA A 185 12.52 -17.14 -15.85
C ALA A 185 11.76 -16.00 -15.14
N GLY A 186 12.47 -15.00 -14.60
CA GLY A 186 11.86 -13.93 -13.81
C GLY A 186 11.56 -14.34 -12.37
N ASP A 187 12.27 -15.36 -11.86
CA ASP A 187 12.10 -15.85 -10.49
C ASP A 187 13.26 -15.43 -9.58
N ILE A 188 12.96 -15.10 -8.33
CA ILE A 188 13.94 -15.05 -7.24
C ILE A 188 13.48 -16.00 -6.13
N ASN A 189 14.30 -17.01 -5.83
CA ASN A 189 14.04 -17.96 -4.76
C ASN A 189 14.94 -17.67 -3.57
N PHE A 190 14.37 -17.14 -2.49
CA PHE A 190 15.10 -17.00 -1.24
C PHE A 190 14.96 -18.23 -0.36
N SER A 191 16.06 -18.66 0.23
CA SER A 191 16.07 -19.69 1.28
C SER A 191 16.80 -19.21 2.53
N PHE A 192 16.25 -19.55 3.70
CA PHE A 192 16.83 -19.25 5.00
C PHE A 192 17.19 -20.57 5.67
N THR A 193 18.47 -20.88 5.68
CA THR A 193 18.98 -22.20 6.08
C THR A 193 19.79 -22.09 7.36
N VAL A 194 19.41 -22.88 8.36
CA VAL A 194 20.09 -22.90 9.66
C VAL A 194 21.53 -23.37 9.56
N THR A 195 22.40 -22.79 10.38
CA THR A 195 23.76 -23.29 10.55
C THR A 195 23.76 -24.58 11.36
N ASN A 196 24.80 -25.39 11.21
CA ASN A 196 24.95 -26.67 11.93
C ASN A 196 24.98 -26.53 13.46
N THR A 197 25.20 -25.33 13.97
CA THR A 197 25.26 -25.02 15.40
C THR A 197 23.95 -24.44 15.93
N SER A 198 22.99 -24.12 15.06
CA SER A 198 21.70 -23.54 15.46
C SER A 198 20.87 -24.56 16.24
N LEU A 199 20.27 -24.13 17.34
CA LEU A 199 19.33 -24.94 18.13
C LEU A 199 17.87 -24.68 17.77
N PHE A 200 17.62 -23.60 17.03
CA PHE A 200 16.28 -23.19 16.62
C PHE A 200 16.23 -22.99 15.10
N PRO A 201 15.05 -23.17 14.48
CA PRO A 201 14.89 -22.89 13.07
C PRO A 201 15.05 -21.40 12.74
N ALA A 202 15.26 -21.09 11.47
CA ALA A 202 15.32 -19.72 10.97
C ALA A 202 14.00 -18.98 11.24
N CYS A 203 14.06 -17.66 11.36
CA CYS A 203 12.90 -16.81 11.59
C CYS A 203 12.87 -15.65 10.61
N LEU A 204 11.67 -15.16 10.27
CA LEU A 204 11.50 -13.97 9.46
C LEU A 204 10.13 -13.32 9.73
N ALA A 205 10.12 -12.02 10.02
CA ALA A 205 8.91 -11.28 10.38
C ALA A 205 8.28 -10.58 9.17
N GLY A 206 9.10 -10.02 8.28
CA GLY A 206 8.59 -9.38 7.07
C GLY A 206 9.64 -9.26 5.98
N ALA A 207 9.16 -8.98 4.77
CA ALA A 207 10.01 -8.75 3.62
C ALA A 207 9.47 -7.61 2.76
N GLU A 208 10.37 -6.80 2.21
CA GLU A 208 10.06 -5.74 1.26
C GLU A 208 10.93 -5.92 0.02
N LEU A 209 10.32 -5.98 -1.17
CA LEU A 209 11.02 -6.13 -2.44
C LEU A 209 10.76 -4.90 -3.31
N PHE A 210 11.83 -4.33 -3.85
CA PHE A 210 11.83 -3.13 -4.68
C PHE A 210 12.53 -3.43 -6.00
N ASN A 211 11.97 -2.98 -7.12
CA ASN A 211 12.69 -2.93 -8.38
C ASN A 211 13.47 -1.62 -8.46
N VAL A 212 14.77 -1.72 -8.76
CA VAL A 212 15.71 -0.63 -8.88
C VAL A 212 15.89 -0.27 -10.35
N GLN A 213 15.45 0.93 -10.73
CA GLN A 213 15.56 1.44 -12.10
C GLN A 213 16.47 2.66 -12.15
N SER A 214 17.14 2.88 -13.28
CA SER A 214 17.84 4.15 -13.55
C SER A 214 16.82 5.23 -13.95
N HIS A 215 17.01 6.46 -13.48
CA HIS A 215 16.20 7.62 -13.80
C HIS A 215 16.30 8.03 -15.29
N THR A 216 17.38 7.66 -15.98
CA THR A 216 17.61 8.01 -17.38
C THR A 216 16.75 7.24 -18.37
N ASP A 217 16.08 6.17 -17.94
CA ASP A 217 15.55 5.16 -18.86
C ASP A 217 14.02 5.00 -18.79
N ILE A 218 13.30 5.82 -18.01
CA ILE A 218 11.83 5.71 -17.94
C ILE A 218 11.21 6.41 -19.14
N THR A 219 10.79 5.61 -20.10
CA THR A 219 9.99 6.05 -21.24
C THR A 219 8.49 6.06 -20.89
N GLU A 220 7.67 6.73 -21.71
CA GLU A 220 6.20 6.65 -21.59
C GLU A 220 5.70 5.20 -21.74
N SER A 221 6.42 4.37 -22.50
CA SER A 221 6.13 2.95 -22.66
C SER A 221 6.39 2.16 -21.37
N ASP A 222 7.42 2.51 -20.61
CA ASP A 222 7.71 1.85 -19.32
C ASP A 222 6.66 2.19 -18.28
N LEU A 223 6.22 3.46 -18.23
CA LEU A 223 5.08 3.87 -17.40
C LEU A 223 3.80 3.12 -17.78
N ARG A 224 3.55 2.94 -19.08
CA ARG A 224 2.40 2.20 -19.60
C ARG A 224 2.44 0.73 -19.19
N ASN A 225 3.57 0.06 -19.39
CA ASN A 225 3.76 -1.34 -19.03
C ASN A 225 3.60 -1.53 -17.52
N ARG A 226 4.14 -0.61 -16.71
CA ARG A 226 4.04 -0.71 -15.25
C ARG A 226 2.60 -0.56 -14.73
N ILE A 227 1.80 0.31 -15.35
CA ILE A 227 0.36 0.40 -15.05
C ILE A 227 -0.34 -0.92 -15.38
N GLU A 228 -0.03 -1.54 -16.52
CA GLU A 228 -0.60 -2.84 -16.91
C GLU A 228 -0.15 -3.99 -15.99
N GLU A 229 1.10 -3.99 -15.53
CA GLU A 229 1.61 -4.95 -14.54
C GLU A 229 0.92 -4.82 -13.18
N ILE A 230 0.74 -3.58 -12.68
CA ILE A 230 0.00 -3.32 -11.44
C ILE A 230 -1.45 -3.79 -11.59
N LYS A 231 -2.07 -3.50 -12.74
CA LYS A 231 -3.42 -4.00 -13.04
C LYS A 231 -3.46 -5.51 -13.01
N LEU A 232 -2.52 -6.20 -13.68
CA LEU A 232 -2.46 -7.66 -13.71
C LEU A 232 -2.30 -8.24 -12.29
N GLY A 233 -1.39 -7.68 -11.50
CA GLY A 233 -1.11 -8.11 -10.12
C GLY A 233 -2.27 -7.91 -9.15
N LEU A 234 -3.15 -6.94 -9.42
CA LEU A 234 -4.36 -6.68 -8.65
C LEU A 234 -5.62 -7.34 -9.25
N GLY A 235 -5.50 -8.12 -10.34
CA GLY A 235 -6.65 -8.71 -11.03
C GLY A 235 -7.55 -7.69 -11.74
N LEU A 236 -6.98 -6.56 -12.14
CA LEU A 236 -7.63 -5.35 -12.66
C LEU A 236 -7.47 -5.13 -14.17
N SER A 237 -7.44 -6.21 -14.96
CA SER A 237 -7.16 -6.14 -16.40
C SER A 237 -8.14 -5.28 -17.22
N SER A 238 -9.35 -5.01 -16.72
CA SER A 238 -10.35 -4.12 -17.34
C SER A 238 -10.50 -2.77 -16.63
N TYR A 239 -9.64 -2.47 -15.65
CA TYR A 239 -9.76 -1.27 -14.82
C TYR A 239 -9.32 -0.01 -15.55
N THR A 240 -10.24 0.92 -15.70
CA THR A 240 -10.01 2.22 -16.34
C THR A 240 -9.98 3.38 -15.34
N GLY A 241 -9.86 3.10 -14.03
CA GLY A 241 -9.92 4.12 -12.99
C GLY A 241 -11.30 4.27 -12.33
N ASP A 242 -12.17 3.27 -12.46
CA ASP A 242 -13.49 3.29 -11.82
C ASP A 242 -13.36 3.28 -10.28
N PRO A 243 -13.79 4.32 -9.56
CA PRO A 243 -13.63 4.36 -8.11
C PRO A 243 -14.43 3.27 -7.37
N CYS A 244 -15.32 2.54 -8.04
CA CYS A 244 -16.09 1.43 -7.51
C CYS A 244 -15.46 0.05 -7.71
N LEU A 245 -14.34 -0.06 -8.42
CA LEU A 245 -13.66 -1.32 -8.69
C LEU A 245 -12.17 -1.24 -8.29
N PRO A 246 -11.54 -2.37 -7.90
CA PRO A 246 -12.14 -3.67 -7.61
C PRO A 246 -12.89 -3.69 -6.27
N SER A 247 -13.87 -4.58 -6.12
CA SER A 247 -14.57 -4.77 -4.85
C SER A 247 -13.57 -5.18 -3.75
N GLY A 248 -13.52 -4.41 -2.66
CA GLY A 248 -12.57 -4.59 -1.55
C GLY A 248 -11.47 -3.53 -1.47
N PHE A 249 -11.27 -2.72 -2.52
CA PHE A 249 -10.31 -1.61 -2.55
C PHE A 249 -10.97 -0.24 -2.78
N GLY A 250 -12.30 -0.17 -2.72
CA GLY A 250 -13.05 1.07 -2.84
C GLY A 250 -12.76 2.05 -1.71
N TYR A 251 -12.92 3.33 -1.98
CA TYR A 251 -12.73 4.38 -0.97
C TYR A 251 -13.80 4.30 0.13
N ASN A 252 -13.40 4.38 1.40
CA ASN A 252 -14.33 4.36 2.54
C ASN A 252 -15.37 5.50 2.52
N TRP A 253 -15.08 6.59 1.81
CA TRP A 253 -15.98 7.74 1.63
C TRP A 253 -16.89 7.60 0.40
N LEU A 254 -16.81 6.49 -0.35
CA LEU A 254 -17.69 6.17 -1.47
C LEU A 254 -18.49 4.90 -1.17
N ASN A 255 -19.77 4.93 -1.50
CA ASN A 255 -20.56 3.72 -1.62
C ASN A 255 -20.84 3.43 -3.08
N CYS A 256 -20.74 2.16 -3.45
CA CYS A 256 -20.92 1.69 -4.80
C CYS A 256 -21.96 0.57 -4.84
N SER A 257 -22.89 0.66 -5.78
CA SER A 257 -23.90 -0.36 -6.04
C SER A 257 -23.84 -0.73 -7.52
N ASN A 258 -23.67 -2.01 -7.84
CA ASN A 258 -23.54 -2.50 -9.22
C ASN A 258 -22.46 -1.77 -10.05
N ALA A 259 -21.28 -1.58 -9.46
CA ALA A 259 -20.15 -0.84 -10.07
C ALA A 259 -20.48 0.62 -10.45
N GLN A 260 -21.44 1.25 -9.76
CA GLN A 260 -21.75 2.67 -9.92
C GLN A 260 -21.77 3.35 -8.55
N ILE A 261 -21.30 4.60 -8.49
CA ILE A 261 -21.31 5.39 -7.26
C ILE A 261 -22.76 5.67 -6.86
N SER A 262 -23.15 5.23 -5.66
CA SER A 262 -24.48 5.44 -5.10
C SER A 262 -24.49 6.48 -3.98
N ALA A 263 -23.40 6.63 -3.22
CA ALA A 263 -23.30 7.65 -2.20
C ALA A 263 -21.87 8.20 -2.03
N ILE A 264 -21.80 9.46 -1.62
CA ILE A 264 -20.56 10.17 -1.29
C ILE A 264 -20.64 10.66 0.17
N TYR A 265 -19.65 10.30 0.99
CA TYR A 265 -19.54 10.64 2.41
C TYR A 265 -18.24 11.40 2.68
N LEU A 266 -18.26 12.70 2.44
CA LEU A 266 -17.11 13.59 2.59
C LEU A 266 -17.31 14.62 3.70
N SER A 267 -18.05 14.33 4.76
CA SER A 267 -18.26 15.27 5.87
C SER A 267 -17.01 15.44 6.75
N ASN A 268 -16.70 16.66 7.18
CA ASN A 268 -15.62 16.99 8.13
C ASN A 268 -14.20 16.59 7.69
N TYR A 269 -13.91 16.64 6.40
CA TYR A 269 -12.57 16.37 5.85
C TYR A 269 -11.72 17.63 5.64
N HIS A 270 -12.18 18.81 6.10
CA HIS A 270 -11.52 20.10 5.88
C HIS A 270 -11.26 20.39 4.39
N THR A 271 -12.15 19.91 3.51
CA THR A 271 -11.99 20.09 2.06
C THR A 271 -12.41 21.51 1.65
N GLY A 272 -11.57 22.18 0.87
CA GLY A 272 -11.82 23.54 0.37
C GLY A 272 -12.19 23.58 -1.13
N GLY A 273 -12.46 24.78 -1.64
CA GLY A 273 -12.77 25.00 -3.07
C GLY A 273 -14.25 24.89 -3.41
N THR A 274 -14.58 24.85 -4.70
CA THR A 274 -15.98 24.80 -5.19
C THR A 274 -16.45 23.38 -5.44
N ILE A 275 -17.76 23.12 -5.30
CA ILE A 275 -18.36 21.86 -5.73
C ILE A 275 -18.28 21.78 -7.27
N PRO A 276 -17.59 20.79 -7.86
CA PRO A 276 -17.41 20.72 -9.30
C PRO A 276 -18.72 20.33 -9.99
N SER A 277 -19.05 20.99 -11.12
CA SER A 277 -20.25 20.66 -11.90
C SER A 277 -20.26 19.22 -12.44
N ALA A 278 -19.08 18.60 -12.58
CA ALA A 278 -18.93 17.22 -13.00
C ALA A 278 -19.66 16.21 -12.09
N ILE A 279 -20.00 16.58 -10.84
CA ILE A 279 -20.78 15.72 -9.95
C ILE A 279 -22.16 15.37 -10.55
N SER A 280 -22.69 16.22 -11.44
CA SER A 280 -23.96 15.98 -12.13
C SER A 280 -23.89 14.84 -13.17
N ALA A 281 -22.69 14.44 -13.59
CA ALA A 281 -22.51 13.32 -14.52
C ALA A 281 -22.80 11.94 -13.86
N VAL A 282 -22.79 11.88 -12.52
CA VAL A 282 -22.94 10.63 -11.76
C VAL A 282 -24.40 10.40 -11.39
N SER A 283 -25.23 10.14 -12.41
CA SER A 283 -26.69 10.10 -12.28
C SER A 283 -27.24 9.02 -11.32
N SER A 284 -26.42 8.03 -10.97
CA SER A 284 -26.75 6.94 -10.04
C SER A 284 -26.75 7.34 -8.55
N ILE A 285 -26.24 8.53 -8.21
CA ILE A 285 -26.11 8.96 -6.80
C ILE A 285 -27.47 9.15 -6.16
N THR A 286 -27.61 8.58 -4.96
CA THR A 286 -28.76 8.78 -4.06
C THR A 286 -28.43 9.63 -2.85
N LYS A 287 -27.16 9.69 -2.41
CA LYS A 287 -26.78 10.46 -1.21
C LYS A 287 -25.48 11.21 -1.36
N ILE A 288 -25.47 12.47 -0.97
CA ILE A 288 -24.27 13.32 -0.92
C ILE A 288 -24.20 13.97 0.46
N TYR A 289 -23.13 13.68 1.20
CA TYR A 289 -22.79 14.35 2.44
C TYR A 289 -21.43 15.04 2.29
N MET A 290 -21.39 16.36 2.37
CA MET A 290 -20.18 17.18 2.28
C MET A 290 -20.18 18.31 3.33
N ASN A 291 -20.95 18.18 4.40
CA ASN A 291 -21.05 19.16 5.47
C ASN A 291 -19.79 19.23 6.35
N GLY A 292 -19.58 20.37 7.00
CA GLY A 292 -18.46 20.57 7.93
C GLY A 292 -17.09 20.67 7.23
N ASN A 293 -17.08 21.08 5.97
CA ASN A 293 -15.90 21.37 5.16
C ASN A 293 -15.72 22.89 4.97
N GLU A 294 -14.69 23.25 4.21
CA GLU A 294 -14.33 24.63 3.85
C GLU A 294 -14.76 24.98 2.41
N LEU A 295 -15.79 24.29 1.91
CA LEU A 295 -16.33 24.47 0.56
C LEU A 295 -16.90 25.89 0.38
N GLN A 296 -16.62 26.48 -0.78
CA GLN A 296 -16.99 27.85 -1.14
C GLN A 296 -17.70 27.92 -2.50
N GLY A 297 -18.34 29.06 -2.78
CA GLY A 297 -19.05 29.29 -4.05
C GLY A 297 -20.44 28.68 -4.10
N GLY A 298 -20.99 28.55 -5.31
CA GLY A 298 -22.36 28.09 -5.56
C GLY A 298 -22.53 26.58 -5.66
N ILE A 299 -23.75 26.12 -5.40
CA ILE A 299 -24.16 24.74 -5.71
C ILE A 299 -24.32 24.64 -7.24
N PRO A 300 -23.60 23.74 -7.93
CA PRO A 300 -23.73 23.57 -9.38
C PRO A 300 -25.10 23.03 -9.76
N ASP A 301 -25.42 23.00 -11.06
CA ASP A 301 -26.64 22.34 -11.51
C ASP A 301 -26.56 20.83 -11.26
N LEU A 302 -27.51 20.32 -10.49
CA LEU A 302 -27.65 18.90 -10.11
C LEU A 302 -28.91 18.28 -10.72
N SER A 303 -29.51 18.92 -11.73
CA SER A 303 -30.77 18.50 -12.37
C SER A 303 -30.77 17.07 -12.90
N SER A 304 -29.61 16.54 -13.30
CA SER A 304 -29.42 15.18 -13.81
C SER A 304 -29.39 14.11 -12.72
N LEU A 305 -29.24 14.47 -11.45
CA LEU A 305 -29.18 13.53 -10.31
C LEU A 305 -30.59 13.10 -9.89
N ILE A 306 -31.31 12.45 -10.82
CA ILE A 306 -32.73 12.11 -10.70
C ILE A 306 -33.04 11.07 -9.61
N TYR A 307 -32.03 10.45 -9.01
CA TYR A 307 -32.17 9.53 -7.88
C TYR A 307 -31.67 10.10 -6.55
N LEU A 308 -31.20 11.36 -6.51
CA LEU A 308 -30.68 11.97 -5.27
C LEU A 308 -31.80 12.10 -4.22
N GLU A 309 -31.60 11.53 -3.04
CA GLU A 309 -32.54 11.54 -1.90
C GLU A 309 -32.03 12.43 -0.76
N VAL A 310 -30.71 12.52 -0.58
CA VAL A 310 -30.09 13.33 0.47
C VAL A 310 -28.98 14.19 -0.11
N LEU A 311 -29.03 15.49 0.16
CA LEU A 311 -27.98 16.44 -0.16
C LEU A 311 -27.68 17.30 1.08
N ASN A 312 -26.62 16.92 1.80
CA ASN A 312 -26.15 17.66 2.96
C ASN A 312 -24.88 18.44 2.62
N LEU A 313 -25.04 19.75 2.46
CA LEU A 313 -23.99 20.70 2.11
C LEU A 313 -23.76 21.74 3.20
N GLN A 314 -24.16 21.49 4.45
CA GLN A 314 -24.04 22.45 5.54
C GLN A 314 -22.57 22.89 5.74
N ASN A 315 -22.23 24.05 5.17
CA ASN A 315 -20.89 24.64 5.13
C ASN A 315 -21.01 26.15 5.28
N LYS A 316 -20.05 26.78 5.96
CA LYS A 316 -20.12 28.21 6.31
C LYS A 316 -19.83 29.17 5.15
N ASN A 317 -19.20 28.67 4.07
CA ASN A 317 -18.66 29.51 3.00
C ASN A 317 -19.36 29.30 1.64
N LEU A 318 -20.41 28.47 1.59
CA LEU A 318 -21.25 28.35 0.39
C LEU A 318 -22.08 29.62 0.21
N SER A 319 -22.33 29.98 -1.06
CA SER A 319 -23.03 31.21 -1.45
C SER A 319 -23.87 30.97 -2.70
N GLY A 320 -24.62 31.96 -3.17
CA GLY A 320 -25.41 31.86 -4.40
C GLY A 320 -26.85 31.40 -4.16
N THR A 321 -27.44 30.65 -5.10
CA THR A 321 -28.85 30.23 -5.04
C THR A 321 -28.96 28.72 -5.10
N ILE A 322 -29.94 28.15 -4.39
CA ILE A 322 -30.33 26.74 -4.60
C ILE A 322 -30.79 26.57 -6.06
N PRO A 323 -30.19 25.66 -6.85
CA PRO A 323 -30.64 25.38 -8.20
C PRO A 323 -32.13 25.02 -8.23
N ALA A 324 -32.91 25.67 -9.09
CA ALA A 324 -34.36 25.47 -9.17
C ALA A 324 -34.75 24.00 -9.42
N ALA A 325 -33.90 23.24 -10.11
CA ALA A 325 -34.10 21.82 -10.34
C ALA A 325 -34.16 20.99 -9.05
N LEU A 326 -33.49 21.41 -7.97
CA LEU A 326 -33.58 20.76 -6.65
C LEU A 326 -34.89 21.09 -5.95
N LEU A 327 -35.45 22.29 -6.18
CA LEU A 327 -36.71 22.76 -5.61
C LEU A 327 -37.94 22.18 -6.32
N GLN A 328 -37.81 21.80 -7.60
CA GLN A 328 -38.92 21.37 -8.45
C GLN A 328 -39.07 19.84 -8.56
N ARG A 329 -38.39 19.05 -7.73
CA ARG A 329 -38.45 17.57 -7.83
C ARG A 329 -39.81 17.05 -7.39
N LYS A 330 -40.53 16.44 -8.34
CA LYS A 330 -41.88 15.86 -8.18
C LYS A 330 -41.90 14.32 -8.10
N HIS A 331 -40.76 13.65 -8.00
CA HIS A 331 -40.70 12.19 -7.93
C HIS A 331 -40.81 11.66 -6.47
N ALA A 332 -41.20 10.39 -6.34
CA ALA A 332 -41.77 9.74 -5.14
C ALA A 332 -40.92 9.71 -3.86
N THR A 333 -39.70 10.26 -3.87
CA THR A 333 -38.81 10.37 -2.71
C THR A 333 -38.56 11.84 -2.38
N LEU A 334 -38.84 12.22 -1.14
CA LEU A 334 -38.54 13.54 -0.60
C LEU A 334 -37.01 13.76 -0.64
N LEU A 335 -36.54 14.86 -1.25
CA LEU A 335 -35.14 15.27 -1.13
C LEU A 335 -34.95 15.94 0.23
N ASP A 336 -34.14 15.33 1.09
CA ASP A 336 -33.65 15.97 2.30
C ASP A 336 -32.47 16.87 1.95
N PHE A 337 -32.65 18.18 2.13
CA PHE A 337 -31.68 19.21 1.74
C PHE A 337 -31.28 20.05 2.94
N GLU A 338 -30.04 19.90 3.38
CA GLU A 338 -29.45 20.64 4.50
C GLU A 338 -28.33 21.55 4.00
N CYS A 339 -28.49 22.86 4.19
CA CYS A 339 -27.46 23.86 3.88
C CYS A 339 -27.46 24.95 4.97
N ALA A 340 -26.28 25.48 5.31
CA ALA A 340 -26.20 26.64 6.19
C ALA A 340 -26.42 27.91 5.34
N TYR A 341 -27.29 28.79 5.83
CA TYR A 341 -27.62 30.16 5.37
C TYR A 341 -26.93 30.65 4.08
N PHE A 342 -27.74 30.99 3.07
CA PHE A 342 -27.32 31.78 1.91
C PHE A 342 -27.10 33.25 2.28
#